data_AF-A0AAV6TUT3-F1
#
_entry.id   AF-A0AAV6TUT3-F1
#
_cell.length_a   1.000
_cell.length_b   1.000
_cell.length_c   1.000
_cell.angle_alpha   90.00
_cell.angle_beta   90.00
_cell.angle_gamma   90.00
#
_symmetry.space_group_name_H-M   'P 1'
#
loop_
_entity.id
_entity.type
_entity.pdbx_description
1 polymer ?
#
loop_
_entity_poly.entity_id
_entity_poly.type
_entity_poly.pdbx_seq_one_letter_code
_entity_poly.pdbx_strand_id
1 'polypeptide(L)'
;MKYETFKHMKQAYLGHVDQQRLQQILQDEKDSLLHYEVSELVRRGTTIEPEYYPWNMDMFTTKFRDATPRERLDETVMAFLLRLVAIVQSEMYYRIFQKPESPEAVQAWIQLLKQCIFSILSLLYNVTWDAHLLFRLDQVIMELVYEGNYPALRTFMIQDCKIEMTDSITQAEHFTHTFRKLYIFQIGSFFWRLLHWMAEAMDFRDNHVEAKTMWRELVIHSLYRFLRCGICMRHMHKIMQDVRLQLLDNETSNRQLWFQIHNLVTANIKQKPKTNYSESDLEKDASFMRQALVV
;
A
#
# COMPACT_ATOMS: atom_id res chain seq x y z
N MET A 1 26.40 -17.54 -2.28
CA MET A 1 24.99 -17.91 -2.51
C MET A 1 24.01 -16.83 -2.06
N LYS A 2 23.81 -16.56 -0.76
CA LYS A 2 22.76 -15.63 -0.27
C LYS A 2 22.69 -14.28 -0.99
N TYR A 3 23.83 -13.60 -1.20
CA TYR A 3 23.84 -12.29 -1.88
C TYR A 3 23.37 -12.35 -3.34
N GLU A 4 23.72 -13.41 -4.08
CA GLU A 4 23.25 -13.63 -5.45
C GLU A 4 21.77 -14.04 -5.47
N THR A 5 21.31 -14.92 -4.57
CA THR A 5 19.89 -15.25 -4.38
C THR A 5 19.05 -13.98 -4.20
N PHE A 6 19.44 -13.13 -3.25
CA PHE A 6 18.72 -11.86 -2.97
C PHE A 6 18.74 -10.90 -4.15
N LYS A 7 19.85 -10.80 -4.88
CA LYS A 7 19.95 -9.96 -6.07
C LYS A 7 18.95 -10.38 -7.13
N HIS A 8 18.87 -11.68 -7.45
CA HIS A 8 17.93 -12.20 -8.45
C HIS A 8 16.47 -12.11 -7.98
N MET A 9 16.18 -12.39 -6.71
CA MET A 9 14.85 -12.19 -6.14
C MET A 9 14.42 -10.72 -6.21
N LYS A 10 15.32 -9.78 -5.89
CA LYS A 10 15.04 -8.33 -5.98
C LYS A 10 14.65 -7.94 -7.41
N GLN A 11 15.39 -8.44 -8.40
CA GLN A 11 15.08 -8.20 -9.82
C GLN A 11 13.72 -8.76 -10.20
N ALA A 12 13.42 -10.00 -9.81
CA ALA A 12 12.14 -10.64 -10.08
C ALA A 12 10.96 -9.88 -9.46
N TYR A 13 11.09 -9.42 -8.21
CA TYR A 13 10.07 -8.59 -7.55
C TYR A 13 9.86 -7.23 -8.25
N LEU A 14 10.90 -6.70 -8.89
CA LEU A 14 10.84 -5.47 -9.69
C LEU A 14 10.36 -5.71 -11.12
N GLY A 15 9.90 -6.93 -11.46
CA GLY A 15 9.38 -7.28 -12.78
C GLY A 15 10.42 -7.81 -13.76
N HIS A 16 11.70 -7.91 -13.36
CA HIS A 16 12.78 -8.47 -14.17
C HIS A 16 12.98 -9.94 -13.82
N VAL A 17 12.06 -10.79 -14.27
CA VAL A 17 12.04 -12.23 -13.94
C VAL A 17 12.98 -13.02 -14.86
N ASP A 18 14.12 -13.46 -14.34
CA ASP A 18 15.00 -14.43 -14.99
C ASP A 18 14.62 -15.84 -14.51
N GLN A 19 13.74 -16.51 -15.26
CA GLN A 19 13.20 -17.81 -14.86
C GLN A 19 14.27 -18.89 -14.73
N GLN A 20 15.21 -18.98 -15.69
CA GLN A 20 16.26 -20.00 -15.66
C GLN A 20 17.13 -19.83 -14.42
N ARG A 21 17.47 -18.58 -14.09
CA ARG A 21 18.29 -18.30 -12.92
C ARG A 21 17.55 -18.53 -11.61
N LEU A 22 16.27 -18.19 -11.52
CA LEU A 22 15.46 -18.49 -10.34
C LEU A 22 15.28 -20.00 -10.14
N GLN A 23 15.14 -20.79 -11.22
CA GLN A 23 15.09 -22.25 -11.14
C GLN A 23 16.41 -22.86 -10.65
N GLN A 24 17.55 -22.35 -11.12
CA GLN A 24 18.86 -22.77 -10.61
C GLN A 24 19.01 -22.44 -9.12
N ILE A 25 18.67 -21.22 -8.71
CA ILE A 25 18.70 -20.81 -7.31
C ILE A 25 17.80 -21.72 -6.47
N LEU A 26 16.62 -22.08 -6.97
CA LEU A 26 15.70 -22.97 -6.27
C LEU A 26 16.31 -24.35 -5.99
N GLN A 27 17.10 -24.89 -6.93
CA GLN A 27 17.77 -26.18 -6.76
C GLN A 27 18.93 -26.11 -5.74
N ASP A 28 19.61 -24.96 -5.64
CA ASP A 28 20.81 -24.79 -4.82
C ASP A 28 20.52 -24.22 -3.41
N GLU A 29 19.39 -23.55 -3.20
CA GLU A 29 19.08 -22.84 -1.95
C GLU A 29 18.67 -23.79 -0.82
N LYS A 30 19.44 -23.76 0.27
CA LYS A 30 19.27 -24.65 1.43
C LYS A 30 18.43 -24.01 2.54
N ASP A 31 18.30 -22.69 2.53
CA ASP A 31 17.45 -21.98 3.47
C ASP A 31 15.98 -22.17 3.08
N SER A 32 15.19 -22.83 3.94
CA SER A 32 13.81 -23.20 3.63
C SER A 32 12.89 -22.01 3.36
N LEU A 33 13.16 -20.86 3.99
CA LEU A 33 12.38 -19.65 3.77
C LEU A 33 12.72 -19.02 2.42
N LEU A 34 14.01 -18.92 2.08
CA LEU A 34 14.43 -18.41 0.77
C LEU A 34 13.99 -19.35 -0.35
N HIS A 35 14.08 -20.66 -0.15
CA HIS A 35 13.59 -21.66 -1.09
C HIS A 35 12.09 -21.49 -1.37
N TYR A 36 11.27 -21.29 -0.34
CA TYR A 36 9.83 -21.01 -0.51
C TYR A 36 9.58 -19.73 -1.32
N GLU A 37 10.26 -18.63 -0.99
CA GLU A 37 10.10 -17.35 -1.68
C GLU A 37 10.53 -17.42 -3.15
N VAL A 38 11.64 -18.11 -3.45
CA VAL A 38 12.10 -18.34 -4.83
C VAL A 38 11.12 -19.25 -5.57
N SER A 39 10.58 -20.29 -4.92
CA SER A 39 9.56 -21.17 -5.50
C SER A 39 8.30 -20.40 -5.90
N GLU A 40 7.83 -19.48 -5.05
CA GLU A 40 6.69 -18.62 -5.37
C GLU A 40 6.99 -17.67 -6.55
N LEU A 41 8.21 -17.11 -6.61
CA LEU A 41 8.62 -16.28 -7.75
C LEU A 41 8.70 -17.08 -9.05
N VAL A 42 9.22 -18.31 -9.02
CA VAL A 42 9.26 -19.22 -10.19
C VAL A 42 7.83 -19.55 -10.62
N ARG A 43 6.95 -19.94 -9.68
CA ARG A 43 5.54 -20.28 -9.96
C ARG A 43 4.77 -19.13 -10.59
N ARG A 44 5.00 -17.89 -10.13
CA ARG A 44 4.41 -16.68 -10.71
C ARG A 44 5.02 -16.34 -12.07
N GLY A 45 6.34 -16.49 -12.20
CA GLY A 45 7.07 -16.26 -13.44
C GLY A 45 6.62 -17.19 -14.57
N THR A 46 6.28 -18.44 -14.28
CA THR A 46 5.86 -19.43 -15.29
C THR A 46 4.42 -19.27 -15.77
N THR A 47 3.59 -18.45 -15.11
CA THR A 47 2.16 -18.34 -15.44
C THR A 47 1.74 -17.01 -16.03
N ILE A 48 2.51 -15.93 -15.91
CA ILE A 48 2.03 -14.58 -16.25
C ILE A 48 3.21 -13.74 -16.78
N GLU A 49 3.30 -13.51 -18.10
CA GLU A 49 3.94 -12.27 -18.57
C GLU A 49 3.28 -11.13 -17.80
N PRO A 50 4.05 -10.18 -17.21
CA PRO A 50 3.44 -9.10 -16.44
C PRO A 50 2.39 -8.41 -17.29
N GLU A 51 1.11 -8.68 -17.02
CA GLU A 51 0.02 -8.04 -17.75
C GLU A 51 0.22 -6.53 -17.56
N TYR A 52 0.46 -5.85 -18.68
CA TYR A 52 0.75 -4.43 -18.69
C TYR A 52 -0.55 -3.67 -18.49
N TYR A 53 -0.62 -2.91 -17.40
CA TYR A 53 -1.78 -2.09 -17.06
C TYR A 53 -1.38 -0.62 -17.12
N PRO A 54 -1.73 0.12 -18.18
CA PRO A 54 -1.30 1.51 -18.35
C PRO A 54 -1.63 2.43 -17.17
N TRP A 55 -2.75 2.17 -16.49
CA TRP A 55 -3.30 3.02 -15.43
C TRP A 55 -2.44 3.09 -14.16
N ASN A 56 -1.59 2.09 -13.89
CA ASN A 56 -0.81 2.02 -12.65
C ASN A 56 0.67 2.38 -12.80
N MET A 57 1.08 2.80 -13.98
CA MET A 57 2.49 3.08 -14.29
C MET A 57 2.89 4.55 -14.05
N ASP A 58 1.96 5.41 -13.66
CA ASP A 58 2.25 6.81 -13.43
C ASP A 58 3.25 6.99 -12.30
N MET A 59 4.42 7.53 -12.64
CA MET A 59 5.44 7.88 -11.67
C MET A 59 4.95 9.00 -10.74
N PHE A 60 5.52 9.04 -9.54
CA PHE A 60 5.11 9.96 -8.48
C PHE A 60 5.17 11.45 -8.89
N THR A 61 6.04 11.85 -9.83
CA THR A 61 6.46 13.26 -9.96
C THR A 61 5.88 14.07 -11.12
N THR A 62 5.63 13.51 -12.31
CA THR A 62 5.33 14.35 -13.50
C THR A 62 3.86 14.44 -13.88
N LYS A 63 3.11 13.35 -13.82
CA LYS A 63 1.68 13.33 -14.23
C LYS A 63 0.70 13.45 -13.09
N PHE A 64 1.18 13.32 -11.85
CA PHE A 64 0.32 13.31 -10.66
C PHE A 64 -0.52 14.59 -10.56
N ARG A 65 0.02 15.75 -10.93
CA ARG A 65 -0.67 17.05 -10.84
C ARG A 65 -1.53 17.41 -12.06
N ASP A 66 -1.63 16.53 -13.06
CA ASP A 66 -2.42 16.79 -14.29
C ASP A 66 -3.94 16.65 -14.06
N ALA A 67 -4.35 16.15 -12.91
CA ALA A 67 -5.75 16.04 -12.49
C ALA A 67 -5.99 16.85 -11.21
N THR A 68 -7.24 17.01 -10.80
CA THR A 68 -7.56 17.78 -9.59
C THR A 68 -7.04 17.08 -8.33
N PRO A 69 -6.74 17.83 -7.24
CA PRO A 69 -6.35 17.24 -5.96
C PRO A 69 -7.31 16.17 -5.45
N ARG A 70 -8.62 16.39 -5.61
CA ARG A 70 -9.65 15.44 -5.16
C ARG A 70 -9.65 14.16 -5.98
N GLU A 71 -9.64 14.25 -7.31
CA GLU A 71 -9.54 13.06 -8.18
C GLU A 71 -8.30 12.21 -7.85
N ARG A 72 -7.16 12.87 -7.57
CA ARG A 72 -5.93 12.17 -7.22
C ARG A 72 -5.95 11.55 -5.84
N LEU A 73 -6.62 12.18 -4.88
CA LEU A 73 -6.87 11.62 -3.57
C LEU A 73 -7.76 10.36 -3.68
N ASP A 74 -8.90 10.48 -4.35
CA ASP A 74 -9.88 9.41 -4.55
C ASP A 74 -9.20 8.19 -5.22
N GLU A 75 -8.51 8.40 -6.35
CA GLU A 75 -7.78 7.34 -7.06
C GLU A 75 -6.71 6.67 -6.18
N THR A 76 -5.97 7.45 -5.40
CA THR A 76 -4.91 6.91 -4.52
C THR A 76 -5.48 6.05 -3.41
N VAL A 77 -6.55 6.53 -2.77
CA VAL A 77 -7.22 5.83 -1.67
C VAL A 77 -7.88 4.55 -2.18
N MET A 78 -8.62 4.64 -3.28
CA MET A 78 -9.26 3.47 -3.89
C MET A 78 -8.24 2.43 -4.35
N ALA A 79 -7.17 2.85 -5.03
CA ALA A 79 -6.10 1.92 -5.45
C ALA A 79 -5.46 1.19 -4.27
N PHE A 80 -5.17 1.91 -3.18
CA PHE A 80 -4.53 1.33 -2.01
C PHE A 80 -5.47 0.38 -1.25
N LEU A 81 -6.69 0.82 -0.94
CA LEU A 81 -7.64 0.03 -0.16
C LEU A 81 -8.09 -1.21 -0.93
N LEU A 82 -8.39 -1.10 -2.23
CA LEU A 82 -8.76 -2.25 -3.05
C LEU A 82 -7.59 -3.21 -3.23
N ARG A 83 -6.34 -2.72 -3.31
CA ARG A 83 -5.16 -3.58 -3.25
C ARG A 83 -5.08 -4.35 -1.93
N LEU A 84 -5.35 -3.69 -0.81
CA LEU A 84 -5.33 -4.32 0.50
C LEU A 84 -6.44 -5.38 0.62
N VAL A 85 -7.66 -5.09 0.17
CA VAL A 85 -8.75 -6.08 0.07
C VAL A 85 -8.30 -7.29 -0.75
N ALA A 86 -7.68 -7.08 -1.91
CA ALA A 86 -7.17 -8.17 -2.74
C ALA A 86 -6.09 -9.01 -2.03
N ILE A 87 -5.26 -8.41 -1.18
CA ILE A 87 -4.28 -9.12 -0.35
C ILE A 87 -5.00 -9.95 0.72
N VAL A 88 -5.95 -9.35 1.46
CA VAL A 88 -6.70 -10.05 2.52
C VAL A 88 -7.47 -11.24 1.95
N GLN A 89 -8.13 -11.06 0.79
CA GLN A 89 -8.78 -12.15 0.08
C GLN A 89 -7.79 -13.26 -0.30
N SER A 90 -6.63 -12.91 -0.85
CA SER A 90 -5.60 -13.90 -1.20
C SER A 90 -5.11 -14.68 0.02
N GLU A 91 -4.94 -14.01 1.17
CA GLU A 91 -4.58 -14.66 2.42
C GLU A 91 -5.70 -15.58 2.91
N MET A 92 -6.95 -15.14 2.83
CA MET A 92 -8.12 -15.96 3.17
C MET A 92 -8.18 -17.23 2.31
N TYR A 93 -8.05 -17.12 0.98
CA TYR A 93 -7.98 -18.29 0.09
C TYR A 93 -6.83 -19.23 0.44
N TYR A 94 -5.63 -18.69 0.67
CA TYR A 94 -4.47 -19.49 1.05
C TYR A 94 -4.70 -20.25 2.36
N ARG A 95 -5.28 -19.59 3.37
CA ARG A 95 -5.53 -20.21 4.67
C ARG A 95 -6.65 -21.24 4.58
N ILE A 96 -7.78 -20.94 3.95
CA ILE A 96 -8.89 -21.88 3.82
C ILE A 96 -8.45 -23.17 3.09
N PHE A 97 -7.74 -23.03 1.97
CA PHE A 97 -7.50 -24.18 1.09
C PHE A 97 -6.11 -24.81 1.21
N GLN A 98 -5.11 -24.11 1.75
CA GLN A 98 -3.72 -24.61 1.80
C GLN A 98 -3.16 -24.71 3.21
N LYS A 99 -3.60 -23.87 4.16
CA LYS A 99 -3.15 -23.89 5.57
C LYS A 99 -4.29 -23.53 6.54
N PRO A 100 -5.26 -24.45 6.76
CA PRO A 100 -6.51 -24.16 7.49
C PRO A 100 -6.33 -23.94 9.00
N GLU A 101 -5.13 -24.16 9.54
CA GLU A 101 -4.87 -24.20 10.99
C GLU A 101 -4.77 -22.83 11.69
N SER A 102 -5.13 -21.70 11.06
CA SER A 102 -5.12 -20.40 11.77
C SER A 102 -6.17 -19.40 11.29
N PRO A 103 -7.42 -19.53 11.75
CA PRO A 103 -8.46 -18.51 11.61
C PRO A 103 -8.05 -17.13 12.18
N GLU A 104 -7.22 -17.13 13.23
CA GLU A 104 -6.76 -15.91 13.92
C GLU A 104 -5.91 -15.03 12.99
N ALA A 105 -5.14 -15.64 12.09
CA ALA A 105 -4.35 -14.90 11.11
C ALA A 105 -5.24 -14.14 10.12
N VAL A 106 -6.36 -14.73 9.69
CA VAL A 106 -7.33 -14.07 8.80
C VAL A 106 -8.01 -12.92 9.53
N GLN A 107 -8.41 -13.14 10.78
CA GLN A 107 -8.99 -12.08 11.62
C GLN A 107 -8.02 -10.91 11.81
N ALA A 108 -6.72 -11.17 12.01
CA ALA A 108 -5.71 -10.13 12.12
C ALA A 108 -5.60 -9.29 10.83
N TRP A 109 -5.65 -9.92 9.66
CA TRP A 109 -5.66 -9.22 8.37
C TRP A 109 -6.91 -8.37 8.16
N ILE A 110 -8.07 -8.87 8.56
CA ILE A 110 -9.32 -8.12 8.53
C ILE A 110 -9.24 -6.90 9.47
N GLN A 111 -8.71 -7.08 10.67
CA GLN A 111 -8.55 -5.99 11.63
C GLN A 111 -7.59 -4.91 11.10
N LEU A 112 -6.49 -5.31 10.46
CA LEU A 112 -5.57 -4.37 9.81
C LEU A 112 -6.26 -3.58 8.69
N LEU A 113 -7.09 -4.23 7.87
CA LEU A 113 -7.88 -3.55 6.84
C LEU A 113 -8.85 -2.53 7.45
N LYS A 114 -9.57 -2.91 8.53
CA LYS A 114 -10.48 -1.99 9.26
C LYS A 114 -9.74 -0.77 9.80
N GLN A 115 -8.61 -0.99 10.47
CA GLN A 115 -7.78 0.08 11.00
C GLN A 115 -7.26 1.00 9.89
N CYS A 116 -6.86 0.44 8.74
CA CYS A 116 -6.47 1.24 7.57
C CYS A 116 -7.61 2.09 7.04
N ILE A 117 -8.81 1.52 6.84
CA ILE A 117 -9.98 2.27 6.38
C ILE A 117 -10.31 3.37 7.38
N PHE A 118 -10.37 3.05 8.68
CA PHE A 118 -10.61 4.02 9.74
C PHE A 118 -9.63 5.18 9.68
N SER A 119 -8.31 4.91 9.75
CA SER A 119 -7.29 5.95 9.75
C SER A 119 -7.31 6.80 8.48
N ILE A 120 -7.45 6.17 7.30
CA ILE A 120 -7.43 6.88 6.01
C ILE A 120 -8.65 7.78 5.88
N LEU A 121 -9.85 7.27 6.20
CA LEU A 121 -11.07 8.07 6.07
C LEU A 121 -11.14 9.21 7.09
N SER A 122 -10.70 8.98 8.34
CA SER A 122 -10.61 10.05 9.34
C SER A 122 -9.63 11.14 8.93
N LEU A 123 -8.42 10.76 8.50
CA LEU A 123 -7.35 11.73 8.26
C LEU A 123 -7.50 12.44 6.90
N LEU A 124 -7.81 11.70 5.83
CA LEU A 124 -7.88 12.27 4.48
C LEU A 124 -9.24 12.88 4.14
N TYR A 125 -10.33 12.39 4.74
CA TYR A 125 -11.69 12.84 4.45
C TYR A 125 -12.45 13.39 5.66
N ASN A 126 -11.77 13.58 6.80
CA ASN A 126 -12.35 14.17 8.01
C ASN A 126 -13.56 13.41 8.57
N VAL A 127 -13.65 12.11 8.33
CA VAL A 127 -14.78 11.30 8.81
C VAL A 127 -14.76 11.24 10.34
N THR A 128 -15.88 11.57 10.96
CA THR A 128 -16.12 11.38 12.40
C THR A 128 -16.90 10.09 12.59
N TRP A 129 -16.46 9.27 13.55
CA TRP A 129 -16.98 7.92 13.73
C TRP A 129 -17.95 7.85 14.89
N ASP A 130 -19.09 7.23 14.65
CA ASP A 130 -20.03 6.80 15.68
C ASP A 130 -20.19 5.26 15.65
N ALA A 131 -20.96 4.73 16.60
CA ALA A 131 -21.21 3.30 16.68
C ALA A 131 -21.91 2.74 15.42
N HIS A 132 -22.73 3.56 14.75
CA HIS A 132 -23.42 3.15 13.54
C HIS A 132 -22.44 2.97 12.38
N LEU A 133 -21.54 3.93 12.14
CA LEU A 133 -20.52 3.85 11.10
C LEU A 133 -19.53 2.71 11.34
N LEU A 134 -19.17 2.43 12.59
CA LEU A 134 -18.33 1.28 12.92
C LEU A 134 -19.03 -0.05 12.59
N PHE A 135 -20.32 -0.18 12.89
CA PHE A 135 -21.10 -1.36 12.49
C PHE A 135 -21.23 -1.47 10.97
N ARG A 136 -21.45 -0.35 10.26
CA ARG A 136 -21.51 -0.31 8.80
C ARG A 136 -20.18 -0.69 8.16
N LEU A 137 -19.05 -0.27 8.75
CA LEU A 137 -17.72 -0.70 8.32
C LEU A 137 -17.57 -2.23 8.41
N ASP A 138 -18.06 -2.87 9.47
CA ASP A 138 -18.03 -4.32 9.59
C ASP A 138 -18.80 -5.02 8.44
N GLN A 139 -19.96 -4.48 8.07
CA GLN A 139 -20.72 -4.97 6.93
C GLN A 139 -19.95 -4.79 5.61
N VAL A 140 -19.36 -3.62 5.39
CA VAL A 140 -18.58 -3.33 4.18
C VAL A 140 -17.37 -4.27 4.06
N ILE A 141 -16.72 -4.59 5.16
CA ILE A 141 -15.64 -5.58 5.19
C ILE A 141 -16.14 -6.96 4.77
N MET A 142 -17.34 -7.37 5.22
CA MET A 142 -17.95 -8.63 4.80
C MET A 142 -18.16 -8.66 3.28
N GLU A 143 -18.78 -7.60 2.74
CA GLU A 143 -19.04 -7.46 1.30
C GLU A 143 -17.74 -7.44 0.49
N LEU A 144 -16.72 -6.70 0.93
CA LEU A 144 -15.44 -6.58 0.23
C LEU A 144 -14.64 -7.89 0.25
N VAL A 145 -14.48 -8.51 1.41
CA VAL A 145 -13.56 -9.63 1.60
C VAL A 145 -14.22 -10.95 1.21
N TYR A 146 -15.44 -11.21 1.68
CA TYR A 146 -16.08 -12.50 1.53
C TYR A 146 -16.92 -12.60 0.25
N GLU A 147 -17.63 -11.53 -0.10
CA GLU A 147 -18.51 -11.53 -1.29
C GLU A 147 -17.77 -11.01 -2.55
N GLY A 148 -16.69 -10.26 -2.37
CA GLY A 148 -15.96 -9.64 -3.47
C GLY A 148 -16.70 -8.46 -4.11
N ASN A 149 -17.64 -7.85 -3.40
CA ASN A 149 -18.39 -6.68 -3.84
C ASN A 149 -17.56 -5.40 -3.66
N TYR A 150 -16.59 -5.17 -4.55
CA TYR A 150 -15.71 -3.99 -4.49
C TYR A 150 -16.44 -2.63 -4.49
N PRO A 151 -17.56 -2.44 -5.21
CA PRO A 151 -18.35 -1.21 -5.13
C PRO A 151 -18.83 -0.84 -3.72
N ALA A 152 -18.94 -1.80 -2.79
CA ALA A 152 -19.36 -1.56 -1.40
C ALA A 152 -18.52 -0.50 -0.70
N LEU A 153 -17.21 -0.43 -0.98
CA LEU A 153 -16.32 0.58 -0.37
C LEU A 153 -16.73 2.00 -0.77
N ARG A 154 -16.96 2.22 -2.07
CA ARG A 154 -17.37 3.53 -2.59
C ARG A 154 -18.76 3.90 -2.10
N THR A 155 -19.69 2.96 -2.12
CA THR A 155 -21.05 3.16 -1.60
C THR A 155 -21.01 3.58 -0.14
N PHE A 156 -20.21 2.91 0.69
CA PHE A 156 -20.01 3.30 2.09
C PHE A 156 -19.41 4.69 2.25
N MET A 157 -18.34 5.01 1.52
CA MET A 157 -17.70 6.32 1.56
C MET A 157 -18.69 7.44 1.21
N ILE A 158 -19.48 7.29 0.14
CA ILE A 158 -20.42 8.32 -0.31
C ILE A 158 -21.68 8.36 0.55
N GLN A 159 -22.32 7.21 0.78
CA GLN A 159 -23.66 7.16 1.37
C GLN A 159 -23.63 7.18 2.90
N ASP A 160 -22.75 6.40 3.52
CA ASP A 160 -22.68 6.29 4.97
C ASP A 160 -21.77 7.40 5.54
N CYS A 161 -20.53 7.54 5.03
CA CYS A 161 -19.58 8.55 5.52
C CYS A 161 -19.80 9.97 4.97
N LYS A 162 -20.73 10.15 4.01
CA LYS A 162 -21.04 11.45 3.38
C LYS A 162 -19.83 12.12 2.73
N ILE A 163 -18.89 11.34 2.21
CA ILE A 163 -17.70 11.84 1.51
C ILE A 163 -18.12 12.30 0.11
N GLU A 164 -17.84 13.56 -0.21
CA GLU A 164 -17.96 14.08 -1.58
C GLU A 164 -16.81 13.52 -2.43
N MET A 165 -17.13 12.53 -3.26
CA MET A 165 -16.22 11.96 -4.25
C MET A 165 -16.61 12.43 -5.65
N THR A 166 -15.65 12.40 -6.58
CA THR A 166 -15.94 12.63 -8.00
C THR A 166 -16.98 11.66 -8.54
N ASP A 167 -17.91 12.09 -9.41
CA ASP A 167 -19.03 11.24 -9.89
C ASP A 167 -18.58 10.00 -10.67
N SER A 168 -17.43 10.08 -11.34
CA SER A 168 -16.84 8.95 -12.06
C SER A 168 -16.20 7.94 -11.11
N ILE A 169 -16.34 6.65 -11.43
CA ILE A 169 -15.52 5.62 -10.79
C ILE A 169 -14.06 5.74 -11.23
N THR A 170 -13.16 5.47 -10.29
CA THR A 170 -11.70 5.56 -10.46
C THR A 170 -11.18 4.45 -11.38
N GLN A 171 -9.98 4.60 -11.93
CA GLN A 171 -9.34 3.55 -12.73
C GLN A 171 -9.06 2.31 -11.87
N ALA A 172 -8.64 2.51 -10.62
CA ALA A 172 -8.52 1.47 -9.61
C ALA A 172 -9.78 0.60 -9.51
N GLU A 173 -10.96 1.23 -9.44
CA GLU A 173 -12.25 0.53 -9.37
C GLU A 173 -12.54 -0.27 -10.65
N HIS A 174 -12.34 0.33 -11.82
CA HIS A 174 -12.49 -0.35 -13.12
C HIS A 174 -11.64 -1.63 -13.21
N PHE A 175 -10.42 -1.58 -12.68
CA PHE A 175 -9.44 -2.64 -12.82
C PHE A 175 -9.24 -3.46 -11.53
N THR A 176 -10.26 -3.53 -10.66
CA THR A 176 -10.09 -4.17 -9.33
C THR A 176 -9.63 -5.63 -9.40
N HIS A 177 -10.10 -6.38 -10.40
CA HIS A 177 -9.72 -7.79 -10.61
C HIS A 177 -8.21 -7.98 -10.88
N THR A 178 -7.51 -6.92 -11.30
CA THR A 178 -6.09 -6.95 -11.65
C THR A 178 -5.17 -6.89 -10.44
N PHE A 179 -5.63 -6.32 -9.30
CA PHE A 179 -4.78 -6.04 -8.14
C PHE A 179 -4.03 -7.26 -7.62
N ARG A 180 -4.65 -8.46 -7.64
CA ARG A 180 -4.00 -9.70 -7.19
C ARG A 180 -2.76 -10.06 -8.02
N LYS A 181 -2.74 -9.67 -9.30
CA LYS A 181 -1.67 -9.97 -10.26
C LYS A 181 -0.57 -8.91 -10.28
N LEU A 182 -0.82 -7.72 -9.73
CA LEU A 182 0.14 -6.61 -9.79
C LEU A 182 1.41 -6.89 -8.97
N TYR A 183 2.55 -6.63 -9.59
CA TYR A 183 3.86 -6.63 -8.93
C TYR A 183 4.07 -5.37 -8.10
N ILE A 184 5.01 -5.43 -7.15
CA ILE A 184 5.25 -4.29 -6.25
C ILE A 184 5.72 -3.03 -6.99
N PHE A 185 6.44 -3.17 -8.11
CA PHE A 185 6.84 -2.00 -8.90
C PHE A 185 5.66 -1.28 -9.59
N GLN A 186 4.54 -1.97 -9.82
CA GLN A 186 3.33 -1.41 -10.44
C GLN A 186 2.43 -0.68 -9.43
N ILE A 187 2.45 -1.09 -8.15
CA ILE A 187 1.63 -0.46 -7.11
C ILE A 187 2.45 0.45 -6.16
N GLY A 188 3.78 0.39 -6.25
CA GLY A 188 4.67 1.13 -5.35
C GLY A 188 4.46 2.64 -5.40
N SER A 189 4.09 3.20 -6.56
CA SER A 189 3.77 4.63 -6.69
C SER A 189 2.55 5.01 -5.83
N PHE A 190 1.48 4.23 -5.85
CA PHE A 190 0.30 4.45 -5.02
C PHE A 190 0.58 4.27 -3.53
N PHE A 191 1.42 3.29 -3.17
CA PHE A 191 1.86 3.11 -1.78
C PHE A 191 2.58 4.37 -1.27
N TRP A 192 3.53 4.91 -2.04
CA TRP A 192 4.21 6.16 -1.69
C TRP A 192 3.27 7.36 -1.68
N ARG A 193 2.38 7.49 -2.66
CA ARG A 193 1.38 8.56 -2.69
C ARG A 193 0.53 8.57 -1.43
N LEU A 194 0.00 7.41 -1.02
CA LEU A 194 -0.78 7.34 0.21
C LEU A 194 0.04 7.78 1.42
N LEU A 195 1.30 7.33 1.54
CA LEU A 195 2.16 7.71 2.66
C LEU A 195 2.36 9.23 2.73
N HIS A 196 2.58 9.90 1.60
CA HIS A 196 2.73 11.35 1.54
C HIS A 196 1.41 12.08 1.84
N TRP A 197 0.28 11.60 1.31
CA TRP A 197 -1.05 12.13 1.66
C TRP A 197 -1.33 12.05 3.17
N MET A 198 -1.04 10.89 3.77
CA MET A 198 -1.22 10.67 5.20
C MET A 198 -0.25 11.51 6.01
N ALA A 199 0.98 11.71 5.55
CA ALA A 199 1.95 12.59 6.20
C ALA A 199 1.46 14.04 6.26
N GLU A 200 0.92 14.59 5.16
CA GLU A 200 0.30 15.91 5.15
C GLU A 200 -0.89 15.97 6.11
N ALA A 201 -1.78 14.97 6.08
CA ALA A 201 -2.96 14.95 6.95
C ALA A 201 -2.60 14.81 8.44
N MET A 202 -1.55 14.06 8.77
CA MET A 202 -1.02 13.94 10.13
C MET A 202 -0.51 15.29 10.66
N ASP A 203 0.15 16.08 9.82
CA ASP A 203 0.65 17.41 10.18
C ASP A 203 -0.48 18.47 10.15
N PHE A 204 -1.58 18.24 9.42
CA PHE A 204 -2.66 19.22 9.22
C PHE A 204 -3.91 19.03 10.12
N ARG A 205 -4.29 17.79 10.47
CA ARG A 205 -5.56 17.50 11.16
C ARG A 205 -5.38 17.38 12.67
N ASP A 206 -5.65 18.42 13.45
CA ASP A 206 -5.42 18.35 14.91
C ASP A 206 -6.45 17.51 15.70
N ASN A 207 -7.67 17.39 15.16
CA ASN A 207 -8.81 16.83 15.91
C ASN A 207 -8.92 15.29 15.87
N HIS A 208 -8.03 14.60 15.14
CA HIS A 208 -8.13 13.17 14.85
C HIS A 208 -7.10 12.30 15.60
N VAL A 209 -6.98 12.51 16.92
CA VAL A 209 -5.93 11.91 17.76
C VAL A 209 -5.90 10.37 17.68
N GLU A 210 -7.07 9.72 17.74
CA GLU A 210 -7.17 8.26 17.66
C GLU A 210 -6.72 7.73 16.29
N ALA A 211 -7.15 8.39 15.21
CA ALA A 211 -6.76 8.00 13.86
C ALA A 211 -5.25 8.20 13.61
N LYS A 212 -4.65 9.26 14.16
CA LYS A 212 -3.19 9.49 14.12
C LYS A 212 -2.43 8.40 14.85
N THR A 213 -2.87 8.04 16.06
CA THR A 213 -2.27 6.96 16.86
C THR A 213 -2.35 5.64 16.11
N MET A 214 -3.53 5.29 15.61
CA MET A 214 -3.74 4.07 14.84
C MET A 214 -2.89 4.03 13.57
N TRP A 215 -2.78 5.15 12.85
CA TRP A 215 -1.92 5.24 11.67
C TRP A 215 -0.44 5.02 11.99
N ARG A 216 0.06 5.63 13.08
CA ARG A 216 1.45 5.42 13.55
C ARG A 216 1.71 3.95 13.88
N GLU A 217 0.80 3.31 14.61
CA GLU A 217 0.93 1.89 14.95
C GLU A 217 0.95 1.00 13.69
N LEU A 218 0.04 1.28 12.74
CA LEU A 218 0.00 0.58 11.45
C LEU A 218 1.33 0.72 10.71
N VAL A 219 1.83 1.95 10.55
CA VAL A 219 3.11 2.24 9.87
C VAL A 219 4.27 1.48 10.52
N ILE A 220 4.39 1.55 11.85
CA ILE A 220 5.53 0.98 12.59
C ILE A 220 5.50 -0.56 12.53
N HIS A 221 4.33 -1.17 12.69
CA HIS A 221 4.24 -2.61 12.98
C HIS A 221 3.77 -3.47 11.81
N SER A 222 2.99 -2.92 10.87
CA SER A 222 2.17 -3.75 9.98
C SER A 222 2.18 -3.33 8.52
N LEU A 223 2.31 -2.03 8.21
CA LEU A 223 2.11 -1.48 6.87
C LEU A 223 3.08 -2.08 5.84
N TYR A 224 4.33 -2.39 6.26
CA TYR A 224 5.32 -3.02 5.39
C TYR A 224 4.82 -4.35 4.80
N ARG A 225 3.91 -5.06 5.49
CA ARG A 225 3.37 -6.36 5.03
C ARG A 225 2.54 -6.22 3.75
N PHE A 226 2.05 -5.03 3.44
CA PHE A 226 1.25 -4.76 2.24
C PHE A 226 2.10 -4.73 0.97
N LEU A 227 3.43 -4.62 1.10
CA LEU A 227 4.34 -4.62 -0.03
C LEU A 227 4.42 -5.99 -0.72
N ARG A 228 4.06 -7.09 -0.04
CA ARG A 228 4.05 -8.48 -0.56
C ARG A 228 5.31 -8.90 -1.33
N CYS A 229 6.42 -8.25 -1.01
CA CYS A 229 7.75 -8.53 -1.53
C CYS A 229 8.65 -8.71 -0.31
N GLY A 230 9.16 -9.91 -0.09
CA GLY A 230 9.93 -10.23 1.11
C GLY A 230 11.19 -9.37 1.31
N ILE A 231 11.73 -8.78 0.24
CA ILE A 231 12.86 -7.85 0.30
C ILE A 231 12.39 -6.45 0.70
N CYS A 232 11.36 -5.93 0.04
CA CYS A 232 10.77 -4.63 0.36
C CYS A 232 10.21 -4.60 1.78
N MET A 233 9.52 -5.67 2.20
CA MET A 233 9.00 -5.87 3.56
C MET A 233 10.12 -5.77 4.60
N ARG A 234 11.21 -6.53 4.43
CA ARG A 234 12.35 -6.50 5.37
C ARG A 234 13.02 -5.14 5.43
N HIS A 235 13.24 -4.52 4.28
CA HIS A 235 13.87 -3.20 4.21
C HIS A 235 12.99 -2.13 4.86
N MET A 236 11.70 -2.10 4.53
CA MET A 236 10.75 -1.16 5.11
C MET A 236 10.60 -1.38 6.61
N HIS A 237 10.47 -2.63 7.06
CA HIS A 237 10.41 -2.95 8.49
C HIS A 237 11.65 -2.42 9.23
N LYS A 238 12.85 -2.62 8.68
CA LYS A 238 14.07 -2.07 9.26
C LYS A 238 14.03 -0.54 9.37
N ILE A 239 13.67 0.15 8.27
CA ILE A 239 13.56 1.62 8.27
C ILE A 239 12.58 2.07 9.35
N MET A 240 11.41 1.44 9.47
CA MET A 240 10.42 1.78 10.50
C MET A 240 10.93 1.59 11.93
N GLN A 241 11.80 0.60 12.18
CA GLN A 241 12.46 0.47 13.48
C GLN A 241 13.48 1.59 13.72
N ASP A 242 14.27 1.94 12.69
CA ASP A 242 15.30 2.97 12.78
C ASP A 242 14.70 4.37 13.03
N VAL A 243 13.54 4.68 12.45
CA VAL A 243 12.84 5.98 12.63
C VAL A 243 11.73 5.95 13.68
N ARG A 244 11.58 4.86 14.44
CA ARG A 244 10.44 4.65 15.35
C ARG A 244 10.24 5.80 16.34
N LEU A 245 11.32 6.30 16.93
CA LEU A 245 11.24 7.40 17.91
C LEU A 245 10.72 8.69 17.28
N GLN A 246 11.11 8.98 16.02
CA GLN A 246 10.65 10.14 15.27
C GLN A 246 9.16 10.01 14.90
N LEU A 247 8.69 8.80 14.57
CA LEU A 247 7.26 8.56 14.28
C LEU A 247 6.35 8.72 15.51
N LEU A 248 6.87 8.48 16.71
CA LEU A 248 6.15 8.60 17.97
C LEU A 248 6.22 10.02 18.56
N ASP A 249 7.16 10.83 18.09
CA ASP A 249 7.32 12.21 18.50
C ASP A 249 6.26 13.09 17.81
N ASN A 250 5.57 13.90 18.60
CA ASN A 250 4.55 14.83 18.10
C ASN A 250 5.15 16.11 17.52
N GLU A 251 6.41 16.44 17.83
CA GLU A 251 7.12 17.60 17.27
C GLU A 251 7.74 17.30 15.89
N THR A 252 7.88 16.02 15.55
CA THR A 252 8.41 15.60 14.25
C THR A 252 7.41 15.91 13.13
N SER A 253 7.85 16.67 12.12
CA SER A 253 7.07 16.82 10.88
C SER A 253 7.02 15.49 10.12
N ASN A 254 5.83 14.91 10.03
CA ASN A 254 5.60 13.66 9.31
C ASN A 254 5.94 13.82 7.83
N ARG A 255 5.60 14.98 7.25
CA ARG A 255 5.94 15.34 5.87
C ARG A 255 7.44 15.20 5.59
N GLN A 256 8.27 15.83 6.41
CA GLN A 256 9.73 15.78 6.21
C GLN A 256 10.25 14.35 6.44
N LEU A 257 9.79 13.68 7.50
CA LEU A 257 10.22 12.32 7.77
C LEU A 257 9.95 11.37 6.59
N TRP A 258 8.75 11.42 6.01
CA TRP A 258 8.41 10.60 4.85
C TRP A 258 9.15 10.99 3.57
N PHE A 259 9.46 12.26 3.39
CA PHE A 259 10.36 12.72 2.33
C PHE A 259 11.77 12.09 2.45
N GLN A 260 12.37 12.12 3.64
CA GLN A 260 13.68 11.52 3.90
C GLN A 260 13.67 10.01 3.66
N ILE A 261 12.65 9.32 4.17
CA ILE A 261 12.48 7.87 3.99
C ILE A 261 12.34 7.52 2.50
N HIS A 262 11.54 8.27 1.74
CA HIS A 262 11.35 8.04 0.30
C HIS A 262 12.67 8.21 -0.47
N ASN A 263 13.44 9.25 -0.16
CA ASN A 263 14.76 9.48 -0.76
C ASN A 263 15.79 8.42 -0.36
N LEU A 264 15.78 7.96 0.89
CA LEU A 264 16.64 6.86 1.36
C LEU A 264 16.36 5.57 0.58
N VAL A 265 15.09 5.23 0.36
CA VAL A 265 14.73 4.03 -0.42
C VAL A 265 15.13 4.20 -1.88
N THR A 266 14.88 5.37 -2.47
CA THR A 266 15.19 5.67 -3.88
C THR A 266 16.70 5.61 -4.17
N ALA A 267 17.54 6.14 -3.27
CA ALA A 267 18.99 6.12 -3.41
C ALA A 267 19.58 4.69 -3.54
N ASN A 268 18.88 3.69 -3.00
CA ASN A 268 19.27 2.28 -2.97
C ASN A 268 18.77 1.47 -4.19
N ILE A 269 18.10 2.10 -5.15
CA ILE A 269 17.66 1.49 -6.42
C ILE A 269 18.68 1.83 -7.51
N LYS A 270 19.45 0.84 -7.96
CA LYS A 270 20.60 1.01 -8.88
C LYS A 270 20.23 1.15 -10.37
N GLN A 271 18.95 1.18 -10.76
CA GLN A 271 18.52 0.85 -12.13
C GLN A 271 17.88 1.97 -12.96
N LYS A 272 17.73 3.21 -12.47
CA LYS A 272 17.19 4.34 -13.25
C LYS A 272 17.99 5.62 -12.99
N PRO A 273 18.00 6.60 -13.91
CA PRO A 273 18.62 7.90 -13.65
C PRO A 273 18.01 8.51 -12.39
N LYS A 274 18.88 8.84 -11.44
CA LYS A 274 18.52 9.32 -10.10
C LYS A 274 18.08 10.77 -10.15
N THR A 275 16.79 11.02 -10.35
CA THR A 275 16.21 12.27 -9.85
C THR A 275 15.71 12.00 -8.45
N ASN A 276 16.50 12.41 -7.45
CA ASN A 276 16.02 12.43 -6.07
C ASN A 276 14.76 13.31 -6.02
N TYR A 277 13.79 12.92 -5.20
CA TYR A 277 12.62 13.74 -4.94
C TYR A 277 13.12 15.03 -4.28
N SER A 278 12.89 16.17 -4.94
CA SER A 278 13.46 17.46 -4.52
C SER A 278 12.57 18.14 -3.47
N GLU A 279 13.16 18.99 -2.64
CA GLU A 279 12.39 19.84 -1.70
C GLU A 279 11.38 20.74 -2.46
N SER A 280 11.75 21.19 -3.67
CA SER A 280 10.84 21.97 -4.52
C SER A 280 9.62 21.16 -4.94
N ASP A 281 9.79 19.88 -5.26
CA ASP A 281 8.68 19.00 -5.60
C ASP A 281 7.86 18.62 -4.37
N LEU A 282 8.51 18.43 -3.21
CA LEU A 282 7.82 18.21 -1.93
C LEU A 282 6.86 19.35 -1.62
N GLU A 283 7.31 20.60 -1.72
CA GLU A 283 6.45 21.74 -1.39
C GLU A 283 5.30 21.93 -2.39
N LYS A 284 5.54 21.65 -3.69
CA LYS A 284 4.48 21.65 -4.71
C LYS A 284 3.44 20.56 -4.44
N ASP A 285 3.89 19.36 -4.10
CA ASP A 285 3.00 18.24 -3.80
C ASP A 285 2.23 18.49 -2.50
N ALA A 286 2.87 19.02 -1.46
CA ALA A 286 2.22 19.40 -0.20
C ALA A 286 1.11 20.45 -0.44
N SER A 287 1.42 21.50 -1.22
CA SER A 287 0.44 22.53 -1.57
C SER A 287 -0.73 21.95 -2.37
N PHE A 288 -0.45 21.06 -3.34
CA PHE A 288 -1.48 20.35 -4.10
C PHE A 288 -2.34 19.47 -3.20
N MET A 289 -1.73 18.70 -2.29
CA MET A 289 -2.43 17.79 -1.39
C MET A 289 -3.34 18.55 -0.42
N ARG A 290 -2.86 19.64 0.19
CA ARG A 290 -3.64 20.44 1.13
C ARG A 290 -4.93 20.98 0.53
N GLN A 291 -4.96 21.26 -0.77
CA GLN A 291 -6.21 21.69 -1.45
C GLN A 291 -7.33 20.66 -1.32
N ALA A 292 -7.02 19.36 -1.28
CA ALA A 292 -8.03 18.31 -1.07
C ALA A 292 -8.37 18.07 0.42
N LEU A 293 -7.47 18.45 1.34
CA LEU A 293 -7.62 18.24 2.78
C LEU A 293 -8.31 19.41 3.51
N VAL A 294 -8.47 20.57 2.88
CA VAL A 294 -9.15 21.73 3.50
C VAL A 294 -10.67 21.55 3.57
N VAL A 295 -11.21 20.57 2.83
CA VAL A 295 -12.63 20.16 2.85
C VAL A 295 -12.96 19.37 4.11
#